data_AF-E2A4G3-F1
#
_entry.id   AF-E2A4G3-F1
#
_cell.length_a   1.000
_cell.length_b   1.000
_cell.length_c   1.000
_cell.angle_alpha   90.00
_cell.angle_beta   90.00
_cell.angle_gamma   90.00
#
_symmetry.space_group_name_H-M   'P 1'
#
loop_
_entity.id
_entity.type
_entity.pdbx_description
1 polymer ?
#
loop_
_entity_poly.entity_id
_entity_poly.type
_entity_poly.pdbx_seq_one_letter_code
_entity_poly.pdbx_strand_id
1 'polypeptide(L)'
;MEPQSQIRPMQIKLLLLECGWTSITMDGRSIELDLIGKDTFESFETWILENKITCMTDNLACKTRISSFIVTGNGLAGFALSKAKASLKTVKNRTGQRLMYIPTYKEYTE
;
A
#
# COMPACT_ATOMS: atom_id res chain seq x y z
N MET A 1 12.90 -32.77 23.39
CA MET A 1 13.48 -31.94 22.32
C MET A 1 12.55 -32.05 21.12
N GLU A 2 11.60 -31.12 20.99
CA GLU A 2 10.73 -31.07 19.81
C GLU A 2 11.44 -30.34 18.66
N PRO A 3 11.37 -30.84 17.42
CA PRO A 3 11.96 -30.16 16.28
C PRO A 3 11.08 -28.97 15.87
N GLN A 4 11.70 -27.79 15.83
CA GLN A 4 11.10 -26.56 15.31
C GLN A 4 10.70 -26.77 13.83
N SER A 5 9.41 -26.77 13.55
CA SER A 5 8.85 -26.81 12.20
C SER A 5 9.33 -25.58 11.41
N GLN A 6 10.23 -25.79 10.45
CA GLN A 6 10.63 -24.75 9.50
C GLN A 6 9.51 -24.55 8.48
N ILE A 7 8.67 -23.55 8.71
CA ILE A 7 7.71 -23.08 7.71
C ILE A 7 8.52 -22.43 6.58
N ARG A 8 8.66 -23.14 5.45
CA ARG A 8 9.23 -22.54 4.23
C ARG A 8 8.34 -21.37 3.83
N PRO A 9 8.90 -20.17 3.55
CA PRO A 9 8.09 -19.07 3.04
C PRO A 9 7.44 -19.52 1.74
N MET A 10 6.11 -19.55 1.72
CA MET A 10 5.32 -19.87 0.54
C MET A 10 5.67 -18.84 -0.53
N GLN A 11 6.35 -19.28 -1.59
CA GLN A 11 6.59 -18.44 -2.76
C GLN A 11 5.23 -18.17 -3.40
N ILE A 12 4.70 -16.98 -3.18
CA ILE A 12 3.53 -16.49 -3.90
C ILE A 12 4.00 -16.34 -5.35
N LYS A 13 3.55 -17.25 -6.22
CA LYS A 13 3.75 -17.14 -7.66
C LYS A 13 2.85 -16.01 -8.16
N LEU A 14 3.37 -14.80 -8.14
CA LEU A 14 2.71 -13.65 -8.74
C LEU A 14 2.88 -13.71 -10.26
N LEU A 15 1.85 -13.30 -10.97
CA LEU A 15 1.96 -13.07 -12.41
C LEU A 15 2.85 -11.84 -12.63
N LEU A 16 3.61 -11.85 -13.73
CA LEU A 16 4.53 -10.75 -14.06
C LEU A 16 3.78 -9.41 -14.19
N LEU A 17 2.51 -9.46 -14.63
CA LEU A 17 1.62 -8.31 -14.81
C LEU A 17 1.15 -7.69 -13.48
N GLU A 18 1.21 -8.43 -12.38
CA GLU A 18 0.79 -7.96 -11.05
C GLU A 18 1.99 -7.48 -10.21
N CYS A 19 3.20 -7.59 -10.74
CA CYS A 19 4.39 -7.08 -10.09
C CYS A 19 4.45 -5.57 -10.23
N GLY A 20 4.82 -4.89 -9.14
CA GLY A 20 5.18 -3.49 -9.17
C GLY A 20 6.64 -3.33 -9.60
N TRP A 21 7.39 -2.45 -8.92
CA TRP A 21 8.79 -2.17 -9.28
C TRP A 21 9.73 -3.37 -9.07
N THR A 22 9.45 -4.16 -8.03
CA THR A 22 10.17 -5.41 -7.77
C THR A 22 9.17 -6.52 -7.44
N SER A 23 9.46 -7.73 -7.87
CA SER A 23 8.56 -8.88 -7.68
C SER A 23 8.37 -9.29 -6.21
N ILE A 24 9.35 -8.96 -5.36
CA ILE A 24 9.38 -9.34 -3.94
C ILE A 24 8.56 -8.38 -3.08
N THR A 25 8.50 -7.09 -3.44
CA THR A 25 7.84 -6.07 -2.64
C THR A 25 6.47 -5.71 -3.22
N MET A 26 5.67 -5.01 -2.42
CA MET A 26 4.39 -4.47 -2.86
C MET A 26 4.55 -3.10 -3.54
N ASP A 27 5.77 -2.57 -3.63
CA ASP A 27 6.05 -1.25 -4.16
C ASP A 27 5.75 -1.20 -5.65
N GLY A 28 5.10 -0.13 -6.09
CA GLY A 28 4.67 0.06 -7.47
C GLY A 28 3.47 -0.75 -7.91
N ARG A 29 2.80 -1.49 -7.01
CA ARG A 29 1.57 -2.22 -7.34
C ARG A 29 0.37 -1.29 -7.31
N SER A 30 -0.55 -1.49 -8.25
CA SER A 30 -1.89 -0.93 -8.18
C SER A 30 -2.74 -1.74 -7.20
N ILE A 31 -3.58 -1.05 -6.42
CA ILE A 31 -4.57 -1.71 -5.56
C ILE A 31 -5.89 -0.99 -5.69
N GLU A 32 -6.99 -1.71 -5.59
CA GLU A 32 -8.31 -1.12 -5.48
C GLU A 32 -8.55 -0.49 -4.10
N LEU A 33 -9.25 0.64 -4.07
CA LEU A 33 -9.68 1.27 -2.82
C LEU A 33 -10.82 0.48 -2.18
N ASP A 34 -10.80 0.40 -0.84
CA ASP A 34 -11.90 -0.21 -0.11
C ASP A 34 -13.09 0.78 -0.10
N LEU A 35 -14.31 0.29 -0.38
CA LEU A 35 -15.51 1.12 -0.35
C LEU A 35 -15.73 1.72 1.05
N ILE A 36 -15.81 3.06 1.13
CA ILE A 36 -16.21 3.77 2.35
C ILE A 36 -17.66 4.24 2.17
N GLY A 37 -18.60 3.58 2.85
CA GLY A 37 -20.00 3.98 2.83
C GLY A 37 -20.75 3.58 1.55
N LYS A 38 -21.47 4.54 0.95
CA LYS A 38 -22.35 4.34 -0.21
C LYS A 38 -21.76 4.84 -1.54
N ASP A 39 -20.59 5.47 -1.50
CA ASP A 39 -19.92 6.04 -2.66
C ASP A 39 -18.87 5.05 -3.20
N THR A 40 -18.96 4.74 -4.49
CA THR A 40 -18.03 3.87 -5.19
C THR A 40 -16.88 4.71 -5.74
N PHE A 41 -15.63 4.37 -5.37
CA PHE A 41 -14.42 5.04 -5.90
C PHE A 41 -13.90 4.37 -7.18
N GLU A 42 -14.81 3.91 -8.06
CA GLU A 42 -14.52 3.01 -9.18
C GLU A 42 -13.54 3.59 -10.21
N SER A 43 -13.38 4.91 -10.22
CA SER A 43 -12.52 5.60 -11.20
C SER A 43 -11.16 6.02 -10.63
N PHE A 44 -10.82 5.70 -9.39
CA PHE A 44 -9.57 6.15 -8.78
C PHE A 44 -8.48 5.09 -8.90
N GLU A 45 -7.44 5.38 -9.68
CA GLU A 45 -6.23 4.55 -9.66
C GLU A 45 -5.44 4.80 -8.39
N THR A 46 -5.00 3.73 -7.73
CA THR A 46 -4.26 3.80 -6.48
C THR A 46 -3.00 2.97 -6.56
N TRP A 47 -1.88 3.59 -6.25
CA TRP A 47 -0.53 3.06 -6.39
C TRP A 47 0.19 3.06 -5.04
N ILE A 48 0.89 1.98 -4.73
CA ILE A 48 1.79 1.94 -3.58
C ILE A 48 3.15 2.52 -3.98
N LEU A 49 3.59 3.57 -3.28
CA LEU A 49 4.93 4.13 -3.49
C LEU A 49 5.97 3.49 -2.57
N GLU A 50 5.59 3.18 -1.32
CA GLU A 50 6.49 2.54 -0.36
C GLU A 50 5.72 1.57 0.53
N ASN A 51 6.28 0.39 0.75
CA ASN A 51 5.81 -0.60 1.70
C ASN A 51 6.99 -1.24 2.44
N LYS A 52 7.47 -0.52 3.44
CA LYS A 52 8.65 -0.91 4.21
C LYS A 52 8.24 -1.69 5.46
N ILE A 53 8.80 -2.89 5.61
CA ILE A 53 8.67 -3.69 6.81
C ILE A 53 9.88 -3.41 7.71
N THR A 54 9.61 -3.00 8.95
CA THR A 54 10.64 -2.74 9.96
C THR A 54 10.44 -3.68 11.14
N CYS A 55 11.52 -4.21 11.68
CA CYS A 55 11.52 -5.06 12.86
C CYS A 55 12.26 -4.32 13.97
N MET A 56 11.56 -4.01 15.06
CA MET A 56 12.15 -3.37 16.24
C MET A 56 12.32 -4.44 17.32
N THR A 57 13.53 -4.56 17.85
CA THR A 57 13.79 -5.40 19.01
C THR A 57 13.41 -4.60 20.25
N ASP A 58 12.34 -5.02 20.91
CA ASP A 58 12.01 -4.59 22.27
C ASP A 58 12.54 -5.65 23.26
N ASN A 59 12.62 -5.36 24.56
CA ASN A 59 13.41 -6.14 25.54
C ASN A 59 13.18 -7.68 25.56
N LEU A 60 12.06 -8.19 25.02
CA LEU A 60 11.72 -9.62 24.97
C LEU A 60 11.27 -10.14 23.60
N ALA A 61 11.04 -9.29 22.59
CA ALA A 61 10.54 -9.74 21.29
C ALA A 61 10.75 -8.75 20.14
N CYS A 62 10.91 -9.31 18.95
CA CYS A 62 10.90 -8.58 17.69
C CYS A 62 9.46 -8.15 17.33
N LYS A 63 9.18 -6.84 17.37
CA LYS A 63 7.92 -6.26 16.93
C LYS A 63 8.06 -5.78 15.49
N THR A 64 7.35 -6.44 14.58
CA THR A 64 7.25 -5.99 13.18
C THR A 64 6.26 -4.83 13.05
N ARG A 65 6.66 -3.79 12.33
CA ARG A 65 5.85 -2.64 11.97
C ARG A 65 5.99 -2.38 10.47
N ILE A 66 4.84 -2.25 9.81
CA ILE A 66 4.78 -1.97 8.37
C ILE A 66 4.51 -0.47 8.19
N SER A 67 5.29 0.17 7.32
CA SER A 67 5.12 1.55 6.88
C SER A 67 4.67 1.52 5.42
N SER A 68 3.46 1.98 5.15
CA SER A 68 2.90 1.99 3.79
C SER A 68 2.54 3.41 3.39
N PHE A 69 2.99 3.82 2.20
CA PHE A 69 2.71 5.09 1.55
C PHE A 69 2.00 4.84 0.23
N ILE A 70 0.80 5.40 0.10
CA ILE A 70 -0.09 5.18 -1.05
C ILE A 70 -0.50 6.53 -1.63
N VAL A 71 -0.62 6.56 -2.95
CA VAL A 71 -1.15 7.67 -3.74
C VAL A 71 -2.35 7.20 -4.54
N THR A 72 -3.37 8.02 -4.61
CA THR A 72 -4.59 7.82 -5.38
C THR A 72 -4.79 9.00 -6.32
N GLY A 73 -5.21 8.77 -7.56
CA GLY A 73 -5.39 9.83 -8.56
C GLY A 73 -6.48 9.56 -9.59
N ASN A 74 -7.31 10.58 -9.86
CA ASN A 74 -8.14 10.73 -11.06
C ASN A 74 -8.63 12.20 -11.16
N GLY A 75 -7.76 13.12 -11.58
CA GLY A 75 -7.98 14.58 -11.57
C GLY A 75 -7.95 15.22 -10.17
N LEU A 76 -8.40 14.49 -9.15
CA LEU A 76 -8.08 14.71 -7.74
C LEU A 76 -6.97 13.76 -7.32
N ALA A 77 -6.03 14.23 -6.52
CA ALA A 77 -4.95 13.41 -5.98
C ALA A 77 -5.03 13.32 -4.46
N GLY A 78 -4.89 12.13 -3.91
CA GLY A 78 -4.79 11.90 -2.47
C GLY A 78 -3.53 11.13 -2.15
N PHE A 79 -2.93 11.40 -0.99
CA PHE A 79 -1.81 10.61 -0.48
C PHE A 79 -1.90 10.44 1.03
N ALA A 80 -1.45 9.29 1.51
CA ALA A 80 -1.40 9.03 2.95
C ALA A 80 -0.25 8.08 3.32
N LEU A 81 0.25 8.28 4.53
CA LEU A 81 1.23 7.42 5.19
C LEU A 81 0.58 6.77 6.42
N SER A 82 0.81 5.47 6.58
CA SER A 82 0.41 4.72 7.76
C SER A 82 1.54 3.83 8.25
N LYS A 83 1.68 3.71 9.57
CA LYS A 83 2.71 2.90 10.23
C LYS A 83 2.08 2.00 11.30
N ALA A 84 1.62 0.82 10.91
CA ALA A 84 0.88 -0.12 11.75
C ALA A 84 1.09 -1.57 11.29
N LYS A 85 0.58 -2.55 12.04
CA LYS A 85 0.55 -3.97 11.59
C LYS A 85 -0.37 -4.15 10.37
N ALA A 86 -1.49 -3.43 10.33
CA ALA A 86 -2.43 -3.36 9.21
C ALA A 86 -2.37 -1.98 8.54
N SER A 87 -1.16 -1.57 8.14
CA SER A 87 -0.92 -0.25 7.54
C SER A 87 -1.73 -0.04 6.26
N LEU A 88 -1.83 -1.07 5.40
CA LEU A 88 -2.48 -0.98 4.09
C LEU A 88 -3.96 -0.60 4.16
N LYS A 89 -4.76 -1.32 4.97
CA LYS A 89 -6.18 -1.01 5.16
C LYS A 89 -6.39 0.40 5.71
N THR A 90 -5.55 0.78 6.67
CA THR A 90 -5.62 2.10 7.31
C THR A 90 -5.30 3.21 6.30
N VAL A 91 -4.29 2.98 5.45
CA VAL A 91 -3.83 4.00 4.51
C VAL A 91 -4.80 4.15 3.35
N LYS A 92 -5.36 3.06 2.82
CA LYS A 92 -6.44 3.10 1.80
C LYS A 92 -7.59 4.02 2.24
N ASN A 93 -8.11 3.78 3.44
CA ASN A 93 -9.21 4.58 3.99
C ASN A 93 -8.83 6.05 4.18
N ARG A 94 -7.57 6.30 4.58
CA ARG A 94 -7.07 7.66 4.83
C ARG A 94 -6.83 8.43 3.53
N THR A 95 -6.39 7.77 2.47
CA THR A 95 -6.16 8.40 1.17
C THR A 95 -7.46 8.87 0.53
N GLY A 96 -8.52 8.05 0.56
CA GLY A 96 -9.84 8.42 0.05
C GLY A 96 -10.47 9.63 0.77
N GLN A 97 -10.11 9.86 2.03
CA GLN A 97 -10.58 11.02 2.81
C GLN A 97 -9.74 12.29 2.58
N ARG A 98 -8.55 12.18 2.00
CA ARG A 98 -7.57 13.29 1.88
C ARG A 98 -7.26 13.59 0.42
N LEU A 99 -8.31 13.90 -0.34
CA LEU A 99 -8.20 14.30 -1.73
C LEU A 99 -7.91 15.80 -1.84
N MET A 100 -6.99 16.13 -2.74
CA MET A 100 -6.61 17.48 -3.12
C MET A 100 -6.88 17.67 -4.61
N TYR A 101 -7.46 18.81 -4.97
CA TYR A 101 -7.57 19.20 -6.37
C TYR A 101 -6.24 19.77 -6.83
N ILE A 102 -5.67 19.16 -7.88
CA ILE A 102 -4.46 19.65 -8.53
C ILE A 102 -4.91 20.37 -9.80
N PRO A 103 -4.88 21.71 -9.84
CA PRO A 103 -5.21 22.44 -11.06
C PRO A 103 -4.12 22.18 -12.10
N THR A 104 -4.50 21.62 -13.24
CA THR A 104 -3.62 21.46 -14.40
C THR A 104 -3.87 22.59 -15.40
N TYR A 105 -2.81 23.17 -15.95
CA TYR A 105 -2.92 24.13 -17.04
C TYR A 105 -2.81 23.36 -18.36
N LYS A 106 -3.81 23.52 -19.24
CA LYS A 106 -3.90 22.87 -20.57
C LYS A 106 -3.95 21.34 -20.59
N GLU A 107 -4.51 20.66 -19.58
CA GLU A 107 -4.71 19.19 -19.49
C GLU A 107 -3.46 18.28 -19.67
N TYR A 108 -2.35 18.83 -20.16
CA TYR A 108 -1.08 18.18 -20.48
C TYR A 108 0.00 19.23 -20.31
N THR A 109 0.81 19.10 -19.27
CA THR A 109 2.08 19.84 -19.18
C THR A 109 3.16 18.87 -19.65
N GLU A 110 3.53 19.07 -20.92
CA GLU A 110 4.48 18.34 -21.81
C GLU A 110 4.12 16.91 -22.24
#